data_AF-A0A1E8EXG9-F1
#
_entry.id   AF-A0A1E8EXG9-F1
#
_cell.length_a   1.000
_cell.length_b   1.000
_cell.length_c   1.000
_cell.angle_alpha   90.00
_cell.angle_beta   90.00
_cell.angle_gamma   90.00
#
_symmetry.space_group_name_H-M   'P 1'
#
loop_
_entity.id
_entity.type
_entity.pdbx_description
1 polymer ?
#
loop_
_entity_poly.entity_id
_entity_poly.type
_entity_poly.pdbx_seq_one_letter_code
_entity_poly.pdbx_strand_id
1 'polypeptide(L)'
;MKHKNIFILVFALSIIFSIKFRVLAFEDEILKTKYPDYKLEYSLNNVPIDKKFVIHFSEDIKSECVNNECIELLDSSLQNKVPIYFNYLDKKDIQVVPKDNLAYGQVYYLIVNNFAKSINNEEIKNGVICKVMVKNQNEIVPIPSTNTPTTLLDSQKDFIQKISYGAKQTYYKYKVFPSVTIAQAILESAWGTSDKAIECNNLFGIKADKSWTGSKKDFPTKEWVDGKVVNIVTGWRVYSSIEDSIEDHGKFLYSRPWYAKAGVFEAQNYKEQIQSIHNAGYATDPNYASKVCEIIEKYDLWKYDIDNNLY
;
A
#
# COMPACT_ATOMS: atom_id res chain seq x y z
N MET A 1 49.14 -32.12 -3.26
CA MET A 1 47.80 -32.08 -2.63
C MET A 1 47.17 -30.74 -3.03
N LYS A 2 46.23 -30.73 -3.99
CA LYS A 2 44.76 -30.58 -3.76
C LYS A 2 44.45 -29.29 -2.98
N HIS A 3 43.79 -28.24 -3.47
CA HIS A 3 42.87 -27.99 -4.61
C HIS A 3 43.04 -26.51 -5.07
N LYS A 4 43.35 -26.25 -6.35
CA LYS A 4 42.48 -25.60 -7.37
C LYS A 4 41.52 -24.52 -6.83
N ASN A 5 41.78 -23.25 -7.17
CA ASN A 5 41.13 -22.62 -8.33
C ASN A 5 41.80 -21.30 -8.73
N ILE A 6 42.03 -21.19 -10.02
CA ILE A 6 42.64 -20.10 -10.78
C ILE A 6 41.52 -19.13 -11.18
N PHE A 7 41.77 -17.82 -11.08
CA PHE A 7 41.13 -16.83 -11.95
C PHE A 7 42.22 -15.91 -12.50
N ILE A 8 42.55 -16.13 -13.78
CA ILE A 8 43.32 -15.21 -14.62
C ILE A 8 42.30 -14.38 -15.38
N LEU A 9 42.44 -13.06 -15.28
CA LEU A 9 41.69 -12.07 -16.02
C LEU A 9 42.60 -11.51 -17.13
N VAL A 10 42.33 -11.80 -18.40
CA VAL A 10 42.74 -10.95 -19.52
C VAL A 10 41.65 -10.99 -20.60
N PHE A 11 41.15 -9.81 -20.93
CA PHE A 11 40.21 -9.52 -22.01
C PHE A 11 40.88 -9.56 -23.38
N ALA A 12 40.19 -10.09 -24.39
CA ALA A 12 40.34 -9.62 -25.76
C ALA A 12 39.04 -9.80 -26.57
N LEU A 13 38.47 -8.63 -26.89
CA LEU A 13 37.55 -8.25 -27.97
C LEU A 13 36.19 -8.94 -28.19
N SER A 14 35.16 -8.10 -27.97
CA SER A 14 33.95 -7.89 -28.78
C SER A 14 33.02 -9.07 -29.03
N ILE A 15 32.00 -9.17 -28.18
CA ILE A 15 30.54 -9.14 -28.43
C ILE A 15 29.94 -9.57 -27.09
N ILE A 16 29.52 -8.65 -26.21
CA ILE A 16 28.92 -9.05 -24.93
C ILE A 16 27.41 -9.21 -25.13
N PHE A 17 27.03 -10.43 -25.50
CA PHE A 17 25.79 -11.05 -25.06
C PHE A 17 25.68 -10.83 -23.54
N SER A 18 24.65 -10.10 -23.09
CA SER A 18 24.40 -9.93 -21.67
C SER A 18 23.77 -11.20 -21.10
N ILE A 19 24.48 -11.89 -20.22
CA ILE A 19 23.87 -12.94 -19.40
C ILE A 19 23.12 -12.23 -18.28
N LYS A 20 21.79 -12.16 -18.41
CA LYS A 20 20.90 -11.79 -17.30
C LYS A 20 20.65 -13.05 -16.47
N PHE A 21 21.12 -13.07 -15.23
CA PHE A 21 20.57 -14.01 -14.25
C PHE A 21 19.12 -13.61 -13.97
N ARG A 22 18.18 -14.35 -14.54
CA ARG A 22 16.76 -14.26 -14.20
C ARG A 22 16.48 -15.40 -13.24
N VAL A 23 16.39 -15.10 -11.96
CA VAL A 23 15.77 -16.03 -11.00
C VAL A 23 14.29 -16.04 -11.37
N LEU A 24 13.86 -17.00 -12.19
CA LEU A 24 12.44 -17.28 -12.35
C LEU A 24 12.01 -17.95 -11.05
N ALA A 25 11.08 -17.34 -10.33
CA ALA A 25 10.42 -18.03 -9.24
C ALA A 25 9.70 -19.26 -9.84
N PHE A 26 9.68 -20.38 -9.12
CA PHE A 26 9.01 -21.62 -9.55
C PHE A 26 7.58 -21.38 -10.07
N GLU A 27 6.87 -20.43 -9.47
CA GLU A 27 5.53 -19.96 -9.87
C GLU A 27 5.46 -19.42 -11.32
N ASP A 28 6.48 -18.65 -11.75
CA ASP A 28 6.53 -18.07 -13.10
C ASP A 28 6.72 -19.16 -14.18
N GLU A 29 7.37 -20.27 -13.84
CA GLU A 29 7.55 -21.39 -14.77
C GLU A 29 6.25 -22.20 -14.96
N ILE A 30 5.49 -22.44 -13.88
CA ILE A 30 4.20 -23.14 -13.98
C ILE A 30 3.20 -22.31 -14.79
N LEU A 31 3.13 -20.99 -14.55
CA LEU A 31 2.27 -20.08 -15.31
C LEU A 31 2.62 -20.07 -16.80
N LYS A 32 3.91 -19.94 -17.15
CA LYS A 32 4.35 -19.95 -18.55
C LYS A 32 4.13 -21.30 -19.23
N THR A 33 4.16 -22.39 -18.47
CA THR A 33 3.89 -23.72 -19.02
C THR A 33 2.41 -23.89 -19.34
N LYS A 34 1.53 -23.44 -18.44
CA LYS A 34 0.08 -23.61 -18.61
C LYS A 34 -0.55 -22.54 -19.51
N TYR A 35 -0.03 -21.32 -19.48
CA TYR A 35 -0.52 -20.14 -20.20
C TYR A 35 0.63 -19.40 -20.91
N PRO A 36 1.27 -20.03 -21.92
CA PRO A 36 2.49 -19.51 -22.56
C PRO A 36 2.30 -18.16 -23.25
N ASP A 37 1.11 -17.91 -23.78
CA ASP A 37 0.79 -16.71 -24.56
C ASP A 37 0.07 -15.62 -23.75
N TYR A 38 -0.16 -15.86 -22.45
CA TYR A 38 -0.94 -14.96 -21.62
C TYR A 38 -0.05 -13.91 -20.97
N LYS A 39 -0.59 -12.71 -20.82
CA LYS A 39 0.12 -11.61 -20.16
C LYS A 39 -0.19 -11.62 -18.67
N LEU A 40 0.81 -11.84 -17.82
CA LEU A 40 0.72 -11.44 -16.42
C LEU A 40 0.77 -9.92 -16.37
N GLU A 41 -0.39 -9.30 -16.18
CA GLU A 41 -0.53 -7.86 -16.35
C GLU A 41 -0.71 -7.13 -15.03
N TYR A 42 -1.31 -7.80 -14.04
CA TYR A 42 -1.66 -7.19 -12.76
C TYR A 42 -1.26 -8.08 -11.58
N SER A 43 -0.90 -7.44 -10.47
CA SER A 43 -0.73 -8.09 -9.17
C SER A 43 -1.48 -7.27 -8.12
N LEU A 44 -2.41 -7.92 -7.42
CA LEU A 44 -3.13 -7.39 -6.28
C LEU A 44 -2.53 -7.97 -5.01
N ASN A 45 -2.17 -7.10 -4.07
CA ASN A 45 -1.52 -7.48 -2.82
C ASN A 45 -2.43 -7.17 -1.63
N ASN A 46 -2.25 -7.88 -0.51
CA ASN A 46 -3.01 -7.74 0.73
C ASN A 46 -4.53 -7.77 0.51
N VAL A 47 -4.97 -8.65 -0.39
CA VAL A 47 -6.37 -8.76 -0.79
C VAL A 47 -7.20 -9.34 0.36
N PRO A 48 -8.31 -8.69 0.77
CA PRO A 48 -9.22 -9.25 1.76
C PRO A 48 -9.79 -10.60 1.34
N ILE A 49 -10.07 -11.48 2.31
CA ILE A 49 -10.60 -12.82 2.04
C ILE A 49 -11.97 -12.81 1.35
N ASP A 50 -12.73 -11.73 1.51
CA ASP A 50 -14.08 -11.52 0.96
C ASP A 50 -14.07 -10.66 -0.32
N LYS A 51 -12.90 -10.45 -0.93
CA LYS A 51 -12.77 -9.59 -2.12
C LYS A 51 -13.63 -10.08 -3.28
N LYS A 52 -14.39 -9.13 -3.83
CA LYS A 52 -15.05 -9.23 -5.14
C LYS A 52 -14.19 -8.51 -6.16
N PHE A 53 -14.08 -9.07 -7.36
CA PHE A 53 -13.29 -8.51 -8.45
C PHE A 53 -14.23 -7.89 -9.48
N VAL A 54 -13.85 -6.77 -10.08
CA VAL A 54 -14.56 -6.20 -11.23
C VAL A 54 -13.60 -6.23 -12.41
N ILE A 55 -14.04 -6.82 -13.51
CA ILE A 55 -13.32 -6.84 -14.78
C ILE A 55 -14.01 -5.85 -15.70
N HIS A 56 -13.24 -4.85 -16.14
CA HIS A 56 -13.66 -3.87 -17.14
C HIS A 56 -13.13 -4.28 -18.52
N PHE A 57 -14.02 -4.48 -19.48
CA PHE A 57 -13.69 -4.73 -20.86
C PHE A 57 -13.70 -3.42 -21.66
N SER A 58 -12.77 -3.26 -22.60
CA SER A 58 -12.70 -2.05 -23.43
C SER A 58 -13.92 -1.89 -24.34
N GLU A 59 -14.60 -2.99 -24.66
CA GLU A 59 -15.78 -3.07 -25.51
C GLU A 59 -16.92 -3.82 -24.82
N ASP A 60 -18.14 -3.61 -25.32
CA ASP A 60 -19.32 -4.35 -24.87
C ASP A 60 -19.11 -5.85 -25.16
N ILE A 61 -19.36 -6.68 -24.16
CA ILE A 61 -19.14 -8.11 -24.23
C ILE A 61 -20.45 -8.89 -24.37
N LYS A 62 -20.37 -10.04 -25.03
CA LYS A 62 -21.48 -11.00 -25.11
C LYS A 62 -21.60 -11.76 -23.81
N SER A 63 -22.72 -11.57 -23.10
CA SER A 63 -22.94 -12.20 -21.81
C SER A 63 -22.95 -13.73 -21.90
N GLU A 64 -23.40 -14.31 -23.01
CA GLU A 64 -23.36 -15.75 -23.24
C GLU A 64 -21.94 -16.33 -23.29
N CYS A 65 -20.92 -15.50 -23.55
CA CYS A 65 -19.52 -15.93 -23.57
C CYS A 65 -18.87 -15.90 -22.18
N VAL A 66 -19.50 -15.29 -21.18
CA VAL A 66 -18.94 -15.17 -19.83
C VAL A 66 -19.41 -16.33 -18.98
N ASN A 67 -18.49 -17.26 -18.78
CA ASN A 67 -18.69 -18.47 -18.00
C ASN A 67 -17.37 -18.89 -17.33
N ASN A 68 -17.36 -20.04 -16.68
CA ASN A 68 -16.20 -20.57 -15.96
C ASN A 68 -15.07 -21.11 -16.86
N GLU A 69 -15.24 -21.04 -18.19
CA GLU A 69 -14.18 -21.26 -19.17
C GLU A 69 -13.58 -19.92 -19.61
N CYS A 70 -14.39 -18.87 -19.68
CA CYS A 70 -13.94 -17.51 -20.00
C CYS A 70 -13.20 -16.84 -18.84
N ILE A 71 -13.69 -17.00 -17.61
CA ILE A 71 -13.07 -16.40 -16.42
C ILE A 71 -12.87 -17.48 -15.39
N GLU A 72 -11.66 -17.58 -14.86
CA GLU A 72 -11.27 -18.58 -13.87
C GLU A 72 -10.60 -17.91 -12.68
N LEU A 73 -10.83 -18.44 -11.48
CA LEU A 73 -10.04 -18.14 -10.30
C LEU A 73 -9.36 -19.42 -9.83
N LEU A 74 -8.04 -19.48 -9.95
CA LEU A 74 -7.24 -20.66 -9.61
C LEU A 74 -6.40 -20.42 -8.36
N ASP A 75 -6.12 -21.48 -7.60
CA ASP A 75 -5.13 -21.43 -6.54
C ASP A 75 -3.68 -21.35 -7.08
N SER A 76 -2.71 -21.25 -6.16
CA SER A 76 -1.28 -21.14 -6.48
C SER A 76 -0.71 -22.32 -7.27
N SER A 77 -1.35 -23.50 -7.18
CA SER A 77 -0.97 -24.69 -7.93
C SER A 77 -1.44 -24.65 -9.39
N LEU A 78 -2.36 -23.74 -9.72
CA LEU A 78 -3.09 -23.68 -10.99
C LEU A 78 -3.92 -24.94 -11.29
N GLN A 79 -4.16 -25.82 -10.33
CA GLN A 79 -4.93 -27.06 -10.53
C GLN A 79 -6.35 -26.94 -9.96
N ASN A 80 -6.53 -26.22 -8.85
CA ASN A 80 -7.82 -26.13 -8.19
C ASN A 80 -8.55 -24.85 -8.58
N LYS A 81 -9.79 -24.99 -9.07
CA LYS A 81 -10.69 -23.88 -9.35
C LYS A 81 -11.42 -23.46 -8.08
N VAL A 82 -11.35 -22.17 -7.75
CA VAL A 82 -12.24 -21.55 -6.77
C VAL A 82 -13.60 -21.35 -7.43
N PRO A 83 -14.70 -21.86 -6.87
CA PRO A 83 -16.02 -21.60 -7.41
C PRO A 83 -16.35 -20.11 -7.39
N ILE A 84 -16.80 -19.58 -8.52
CA ILE A 84 -17.17 -18.17 -8.71
C ILE A 84 -18.55 -18.06 -9.32
N TYR A 85 -19.18 -16.90 -9.14
CA TYR A 85 -20.36 -16.48 -9.89
C TYR A 85 -20.18 -15.06 -10.43
N PHE A 86 -20.96 -14.72 -11.44
CA PHE A 86 -20.85 -13.45 -12.16
C PHE A 86 -22.08 -12.59 -11.89
N ASN A 87 -21.85 -11.33 -11.53
CA ASN A 87 -22.87 -10.29 -11.53
C ASN A 87 -22.55 -9.30 -12.65
N TYR A 88 -23.47 -9.12 -13.59
CA TYR A 88 -23.35 -8.11 -14.63
C TYR A 88 -23.67 -6.75 -14.04
N LEU A 89 -22.68 -5.86 -13.99
CA LEU A 89 -22.89 -4.48 -13.56
C LEU A 89 -23.38 -3.64 -14.74
N ASP A 90 -22.75 -3.83 -15.91
CA ASP A 90 -23.23 -3.36 -17.21
C ASP A 90 -22.67 -4.23 -18.36
N LYS A 91 -22.63 -3.70 -19.59
CA LYS A 91 -22.15 -4.42 -20.79
C LYS A 91 -20.62 -4.55 -20.88
N LYS A 92 -19.87 -3.82 -20.06
CA LYS A 92 -18.41 -3.77 -20.01
C LYS A 92 -17.85 -4.18 -18.65
N ASP A 93 -18.65 -4.10 -17.60
CA ASP A 93 -18.26 -4.38 -16.23
C ASP A 93 -18.93 -5.64 -15.70
N ILE A 94 -18.09 -6.62 -15.38
CA ILE A 94 -18.51 -7.89 -14.77
C ILE A 94 -17.88 -8.01 -13.40
N GLN A 95 -18.70 -8.15 -12.38
CA GLN A 95 -18.24 -8.50 -11.05
C GLN A 95 -18.12 -10.02 -10.91
N VAL A 96 -16.90 -10.48 -10.60
CA VAL A 96 -16.59 -11.87 -10.29
C VAL A 96 -16.57 -12.03 -8.77
N VAL A 97 -17.38 -12.95 -8.26
CA VAL A 97 -17.52 -13.17 -6.81
C VAL A 97 -17.15 -14.60 -6.46
N PRO A 98 -16.09 -14.83 -5.65
CA PRO A 98 -15.85 -16.12 -5.04
C PRO A 98 -17.05 -16.58 -4.22
N LYS A 99 -17.45 -17.85 -4.36
CA LYS A 99 -18.58 -18.43 -3.62
C LYS A 99 -18.29 -18.51 -2.13
N ASP A 100 -17.04 -18.77 -1.79
CA ASP A 100 -16.51 -18.83 -0.43
C ASP A 100 -15.38 -17.82 -0.26
N ASN A 101 -15.10 -17.46 1.00
CA ASN A 101 -13.94 -16.62 1.30
C ASN A 101 -12.64 -17.28 0.83
N LEU A 102 -11.75 -16.46 0.28
CA LEU A 102 -10.41 -16.88 -0.08
C LEU A 102 -9.59 -17.22 1.18
N ALA A 103 -8.64 -18.13 1.03
CA ALA A 103 -7.79 -18.52 2.13
C ALA A 103 -6.70 -17.47 2.36
N TYR A 104 -6.53 -17.11 3.63
CA TYR A 104 -5.48 -16.22 4.08
C TYR A 104 -4.08 -16.68 3.64
N GLY A 105 -3.24 -15.72 3.24
CA GLY A 105 -1.84 -15.93 2.86
C GLY A 105 -1.65 -16.73 1.57
N GLN A 106 -2.74 -17.12 0.92
CA GLN A 106 -2.69 -17.85 -0.33
C GLN A 106 -2.59 -16.89 -1.50
N VAL A 107 -1.90 -17.37 -2.53
CA VAL A 107 -1.88 -16.77 -3.85
C VAL A 107 -2.96 -17.43 -4.69
N TYR A 108 -3.75 -16.61 -5.36
CA TYR A 108 -4.68 -17.02 -6.40
C TYR A 108 -4.33 -16.32 -7.72
N TYR A 109 -4.87 -16.84 -8.81
CA TYR A 109 -4.74 -16.27 -10.14
C TYR A 109 -6.13 -16.09 -10.73
N LEU A 110 -6.53 -14.83 -10.93
CA LEU A 110 -7.72 -14.49 -11.69
C LEU A 110 -7.32 -14.41 -13.17
N ILE A 111 -7.94 -15.25 -14.00
CA ILE A 111 -7.59 -15.43 -15.39
C ILE A 111 -8.79 -15.09 -16.25
N VAL A 112 -8.56 -14.23 -17.23
CA VAL A 112 -9.52 -13.92 -18.30
C VAL A 112 -8.99 -14.56 -19.57
N ASN A 113 -9.59 -15.67 -19.97
CA ASN A 113 -9.23 -16.40 -21.17
C ASN A 113 -9.72 -15.66 -22.43
N ASN A 114 -9.11 -15.98 -23.56
CA ASN A 114 -9.43 -15.37 -24.86
C ASN A 114 -10.79 -15.77 -25.45
N PHE A 115 -11.59 -16.57 -24.73
CA PHE A 115 -12.92 -17.00 -25.17
C PHE A 115 -14.00 -15.90 -25.01
N ALA A 116 -13.73 -14.84 -24.24
CA ALA A 116 -14.62 -13.68 -24.20
C ALA A 116 -14.68 -13.01 -25.57
N LYS A 117 -15.90 -12.73 -26.04
CA LYS A 117 -16.14 -12.06 -27.32
C LYS A 117 -16.86 -10.74 -27.11
N SER A 118 -16.45 -9.73 -27.86
CA SER A 118 -17.22 -8.50 -27.97
C SER A 118 -18.54 -8.77 -28.68
N ILE A 119 -19.48 -7.82 -28.58
CA ILE A 119 -20.73 -7.84 -29.36
C ILE A 119 -20.49 -7.96 -30.87
N ASN A 120 -19.32 -7.53 -31.35
CA ASN A 120 -18.88 -7.61 -32.75
C ASN A 120 -18.20 -8.95 -33.10
N ASN A 121 -18.22 -9.94 -32.21
CA ASN A 121 -17.51 -11.23 -32.34
C ASN A 121 -15.98 -11.13 -32.33
N GLU A 122 -15.41 -10.02 -31.85
CA GLU A 122 -13.96 -9.91 -31.69
C GLU A 122 -13.50 -10.65 -30.42
N GLU A 123 -12.46 -11.46 -30.55
CA GLU A 123 -11.86 -12.20 -29.45
C GLU A 123 -10.76 -11.36 -28.78
N ILE A 124 -10.57 -11.57 -27.48
CA ILE A 124 -9.44 -10.99 -26.77
C ILE A 124 -8.16 -11.64 -27.31
N LYS A 125 -7.23 -10.86 -27.87
CA LYS A 125 -6.04 -11.38 -28.57
C LYS A 125 -5.22 -12.36 -27.72
N ASN A 126 -4.95 -12.00 -26.46
CA ASN A 126 -4.25 -12.84 -25.49
C ASN A 126 -5.03 -12.82 -24.19
N GLY A 127 -5.10 -13.95 -23.49
CA GLY A 127 -5.67 -13.96 -22.15
C GLY A 127 -4.82 -13.17 -21.17
N VAL A 128 -5.47 -12.70 -20.10
CA VAL A 128 -4.88 -11.84 -19.08
C VAL A 128 -4.87 -12.57 -17.75
N ILE A 129 -3.76 -12.47 -17.03
CA ILE A 129 -3.61 -13.04 -15.69
C ILE A 129 -3.39 -11.92 -14.69
N CYS A 130 -4.14 -11.98 -13.59
CA CYS A 130 -3.96 -11.17 -12.41
C CYS A 130 -3.56 -12.06 -11.22
N LYS A 131 -2.38 -11.83 -10.66
CA LYS A 131 -1.95 -12.49 -9.41
C LYS A 131 -2.65 -11.82 -8.23
N VAL A 132 -3.27 -12.62 -7.36
CA VAL A 132 -4.03 -12.16 -6.18
C VAL A 132 -3.36 -12.72 -4.94
N MET A 133 -2.60 -11.90 -4.23
CA MET A 133 -2.02 -12.27 -2.94
C MET A 133 -2.99 -11.89 -1.83
N VAL A 134 -3.64 -12.89 -1.25
CA VAL A 134 -4.58 -12.71 -0.14
C VAL A 134 -3.79 -12.41 1.12
N LYS A 135 -4.26 -11.41 1.89
CA LYS A 135 -3.64 -11.04 3.16
C LYS A 135 -3.39 -12.28 4.02
N ASN A 136 -2.28 -12.32 4.76
CA ASN A 136 -2.03 -13.45 5.68
C ASN A 136 -3.02 -13.43 6.85
N GLN A 137 -3.33 -14.60 7.42
CA GLN A 137 -4.17 -14.70 8.63
C GLN A 137 -3.49 -13.97 9.78
N ASN A 138 -2.15 -13.95 9.71
CA ASN A 138 -1.21 -13.25 10.55
C ASN A 138 -0.57 -12.04 9.84
N GLU A 139 -1.32 -11.31 9.01
CA GLU A 139 -1.12 -9.85 8.90
C GLU A 139 -1.71 -9.12 10.12
N ILE A 140 -1.85 -9.85 11.23
CA ILE A 140 -1.37 -9.42 12.53
C ILE A 140 0.18 -9.49 12.49
N VAL A 141 0.84 -8.38 12.20
CA VAL A 141 2.29 -8.22 12.44
C VAL A 141 2.61 -8.65 13.88
N PRO A 142 3.73 -9.35 14.17
CA PRO A 142 3.95 -10.03 15.44
C PRO A 142 3.61 -9.15 16.63
N ILE A 143 2.54 -9.52 17.34
CA ILE A 143 2.32 -9.03 18.71
C ILE A 143 3.50 -9.59 19.53
N PRO A 144 4.25 -8.77 20.28
CA PRO A 144 5.10 -9.30 21.34
C PRO A 144 4.21 -10.16 22.22
N SER A 145 4.56 -11.43 22.38
CA SER A 145 3.82 -12.44 23.11
C SER A 145 3.31 -11.93 24.47
N THR A 146 2.09 -11.41 24.50
CA THR A 146 1.28 -11.19 25.70
C THR A 146 -0.19 -11.34 25.29
N ASN A 147 -0.81 -12.44 25.73
CA ASN A 147 -2.24 -12.71 25.61
C ASN A 147 -3.05 -11.66 26.41
N THR A 148 -3.35 -10.51 25.82
CA THR A 148 -4.30 -9.55 26.41
C THR A 148 -5.12 -8.89 25.30
N PRO A 149 -6.46 -8.78 25.43
CA PRO A 149 -7.26 -7.92 24.57
C PRO A 149 -6.64 -6.52 24.59
N THR A 150 -6.30 -5.93 23.43
CA THR A 150 -5.69 -4.60 23.36
C THR A 150 -6.70 -3.55 23.81
N THR A 151 -6.82 -3.40 25.12
CA THR A 151 -7.50 -2.28 25.74
C THR A 151 -6.55 -1.11 25.62
N LEU A 152 -6.89 -0.11 24.81
CA LEU A 152 -6.15 1.15 24.77
C LEU A 152 -5.96 1.64 26.22
N LEU A 153 -4.72 1.99 26.57
CA LEU A 153 -4.46 2.71 27.81
C LEU A 153 -5.24 4.04 27.76
N ASP A 154 -5.66 4.56 28.90
CA ASP A 154 -6.42 5.82 28.92
C ASP A 154 -5.62 6.98 28.31
N SER A 155 -4.29 7.01 28.52
CA SER A 155 -3.40 7.97 27.86
C SER A 155 -3.40 7.87 26.32
N GLN A 156 -3.58 6.67 25.76
CA GLN A 156 -3.67 6.46 24.32
C GLN A 156 -5.03 6.90 23.78
N LYS A 157 -6.12 6.65 24.52
CA LYS A 157 -7.46 7.16 24.18
C LYS A 157 -7.47 8.69 24.19
N ASP A 158 -6.90 9.30 25.23
CA ASP A 158 -6.79 10.75 25.38
C ASP A 158 -5.98 11.36 24.23
N PHE A 159 -4.88 10.71 23.82
CA PHE A 159 -4.08 11.16 22.69
C PHE A 159 -4.87 11.13 21.37
N ILE A 160 -5.53 10.01 21.08
CA ILE A 160 -6.40 9.88 19.89
C ILE A 160 -7.50 10.94 19.93
N GLN A 161 -8.15 11.14 21.07
CA GLN A 161 -9.23 12.11 21.22
C GLN A 161 -8.74 13.54 20.93
N LYS A 162 -7.58 13.94 21.47
CA LYS A 162 -6.97 15.26 21.24
C LYS A 162 -6.73 15.54 19.76
N ILE A 163 -6.31 14.54 19.00
CA ILE A 163 -6.00 14.70 17.57
C ILE A 163 -7.25 14.62 16.70
N SER A 164 -8.23 13.81 17.10
CA SER A 164 -9.37 13.43 16.25
C SER A 164 -10.16 14.62 15.70
N TYR A 165 -10.38 15.66 16.52
CA TYR A 165 -11.08 16.86 16.07
C TYR A 165 -10.30 17.61 15.00
N GLY A 166 -9.01 17.87 15.24
CA GLY A 166 -8.14 18.53 14.27
C GLY A 166 -8.02 17.75 12.97
N ALA A 167 -7.86 16.42 13.07
CA ALA A 167 -7.77 15.52 11.92
C ALA A 167 -9.03 15.59 11.03
N LYS A 168 -10.22 15.65 11.64
CA LYS A 168 -11.49 15.86 10.91
C LYS A 168 -11.53 17.23 10.23
N GLN A 169 -11.15 18.30 10.92
CA GLN A 169 -11.14 19.65 10.33
C GLN A 169 -10.18 19.75 9.14
N THR A 170 -8.99 19.14 9.24
CA THR A 170 -8.02 19.11 8.16
C THR A 170 -8.46 18.24 6.99
N TYR A 171 -9.26 17.19 7.20
CA TYR A 171 -9.85 16.42 6.11
C TYR A 171 -10.74 17.30 5.22
N TYR A 172 -11.59 18.15 5.81
CA TYR A 172 -12.45 19.04 5.03
C TYR A 172 -11.66 20.04 4.19
N LYS A 173 -10.53 20.54 4.70
CA LYS A 173 -9.67 21.53 4.03
C LYS A 173 -8.71 20.91 3.00
N TYR A 174 -8.09 19.79 3.36
CA TYR A 174 -6.89 19.26 2.69
C TYR A 174 -7.05 17.82 2.19
N LYS A 175 -8.20 17.18 2.45
CA LYS A 175 -8.55 15.83 1.98
C LYS A 175 -7.61 14.72 2.45
N VAL A 176 -6.93 14.92 3.59
CA VAL A 176 -6.17 13.87 4.28
C VAL A 176 -7.11 13.15 5.25
N PHE A 177 -7.27 11.83 5.10
CA PHE A 177 -8.16 11.03 5.92
C PHE A 177 -7.83 11.21 7.41
N PRO A 178 -8.85 11.37 8.28
CA PRO A 178 -8.62 11.48 9.72
C PRO A 178 -7.82 10.31 10.29
N SER A 179 -8.10 9.07 9.85
CA SER A 179 -7.37 7.87 10.27
C SER A 179 -5.87 7.95 9.95
N VAL A 180 -5.53 8.43 8.75
CA VAL A 180 -4.15 8.65 8.29
C VAL A 180 -3.46 9.68 9.17
N THR A 181 -4.11 10.81 9.42
CA THR A 181 -3.56 11.88 10.26
C THR A 181 -3.30 11.40 11.68
N ILE A 182 -4.26 10.70 12.30
CA ILE A 182 -4.11 10.17 13.67
C ILE A 182 -2.99 9.13 13.72
N ALA A 183 -2.95 8.20 12.75
CA ALA A 183 -1.96 7.13 12.74
C ALA A 183 -0.52 7.63 12.50
N GLN A 184 -0.35 8.59 11.58
CA GLN A 184 0.94 9.26 11.39
C GLN A 184 1.36 10.00 12.67
N ALA A 185 0.46 10.74 13.31
CA ALA A 185 0.76 11.39 14.57
C ALA A 185 1.18 10.38 15.65
N ILE A 186 0.50 9.25 15.79
CA ILE A 186 0.89 8.17 16.73
C ILE A 186 2.31 7.68 16.44
N LEU A 187 2.61 7.36 15.17
CA LEU A 187 3.89 6.80 14.76
C LEU A 187 5.04 7.79 14.95
N GLU A 188 4.88 9.00 14.42
CA GLU A 188 5.93 10.02 14.35
C GLU A 188 6.24 10.64 15.71
N SER A 189 5.24 10.76 16.58
CA SER A 189 5.40 11.37 17.90
C SER A 189 5.61 10.38 19.04
N ALA A 190 5.57 9.07 18.77
CA ALA A 190 5.49 8.02 19.78
C ALA A 190 4.38 8.31 20.80
N TRP A 191 3.12 8.43 20.35
CA TRP A 191 1.98 8.80 21.20
C TRP A 191 2.14 10.15 21.93
N GLY A 192 2.79 11.12 21.29
CA GLY A 192 3.02 12.46 21.84
C GLY A 192 4.18 12.54 22.83
N THR A 193 4.95 11.46 23.02
CA THR A 193 6.01 11.39 24.02
C THR A 193 7.41 11.69 23.48
N SER A 194 7.58 11.82 22.16
CA SER A 194 8.87 12.21 21.57
C SER A 194 9.27 13.64 21.97
N ASP A 195 10.58 13.89 22.05
CA ASP A 195 11.12 15.22 22.37
C ASP A 195 10.56 16.32 21.46
N LYS A 196 10.33 16.01 20.17
CA LYS A 196 9.75 16.96 19.21
C LYS A 196 8.28 17.26 19.51
N ALA A 197 7.51 16.25 19.92
CA ALA A 197 6.13 16.46 20.30
C ALA A 197 6.03 17.27 21.59
N ILE A 198 6.86 16.96 22.58
CA ILE A 198 6.85 17.63 23.90
C ILE A 198 7.41 19.05 23.80
N GLU A 199 8.55 19.25 23.14
CA GLU A 199 9.27 20.53 23.17
C GLU A 199 8.88 21.47 22.02
N CYS A 200 8.29 20.95 20.95
CA CYS A 200 7.95 21.73 19.75
C CYS A 200 6.48 21.64 19.34
N ASN A 201 5.66 20.87 20.05
CA ASN A 201 4.31 20.48 19.61
C ASN A 201 4.31 19.83 18.20
N ASN A 202 5.43 19.30 17.73
CA ASN A 202 5.59 18.80 16.37
C ASN A 202 5.29 17.30 16.32
N LEU A 203 4.03 16.97 16.03
CA LEU A 203 3.53 15.59 16.04
C LEU A 203 4.01 14.76 14.84
N PHE A 204 4.39 15.41 13.75
CA PHE A 204 4.60 14.75 12.44
C PHE A 204 6.07 14.79 11.98
N GLY A 205 6.99 15.23 12.84
CA GLY A 205 8.41 15.33 12.46
C GLY A 205 8.64 16.23 11.25
N ILE A 206 7.93 17.36 11.14
CA ILE A 206 8.14 18.25 9.99
C ILE A 206 9.40 19.10 10.22
N LYS A 207 10.38 18.93 9.32
CA LYS A 207 11.60 19.75 9.31
C LYS A 207 11.29 21.20 8.94
N ALA A 208 12.03 22.13 9.54
CA ALA A 208 12.01 23.55 9.16
C ALA A 208 12.83 23.74 7.88
N ASP A 209 12.19 23.53 6.73
CA ASP A 209 12.75 23.81 5.40
C ASP A 209 12.85 25.32 5.14
N LYS A 210 13.44 25.70 4.01
CA LYS A 210 13.67 27.12 3.66
C LYS A 210 12.39 27.96 3.55
N SER A 211 11.24 27.32 3.36
CA SER A 211 9.94 27.99 3.28
C SER A 211 9.31 28.21 4.66
N TRP A 212 9.84 27.60 5.72
CA TRP A 212 9.35 27.78 7.08
C TRP A 212 9.84 29.11 7.66
N THR A 213 8.90 29.98 8.03
CA THR A 213 9.16 31.30 8.63
C THR A 213 8.87 31.35 10.13
N GLY A 214 8.30 30.29 10.69
CA GLY A 214 7.99 30.20 12.12
C GLY A 214 9.20 29.82 12.97
N SER A 215 8.95 29.64 14.27
CA SER A 215 9.93 29.16 15.23
C SER A 215 10.48 27.79 14.83
N LYS A 216 11.75 27.55 15.10
CA LYS A 216 12.40 26.25 14.87
C LYS A 216 13.28 25.87 16.04
N LYS A 217 13.47 24.57 16.24
CA LYS A 217 14.39 24.02 17.24
C LYS A 217 15.21 22.90 16.63
N ASP A 218 16.50 22.91 16.95
CA ASP A 218 17.47 21.98 16.39
C ASP A 218 17.55 20.72 17.27
N PHE A 219 17.46 19.54 16.64
CA PHE A 219 17.69 18.25 17.30
C PHE A 219 18.71 17.43 16.50
N PRO A 220 19.53 16.61 17.17
CA PRO A 220 20.31 15.59 16.49
C PRO A 220 19.38 14.57 15.83
N THR A 221 19.71 14.15 14.61
CA THR A 221 19.00 13.12 13.85
C THR A 221 19.98 12.24 13.08
N LYS A 222 19.55 11.02 12.76
CA LYS A 222 20.28 10.08 11.93
C LYS A 222 19.77 10.20 10.49
N GLU A 223 20.62 10.59 9.56
CA GLU A 223 20.27 10.62 8.13
C GLU A 223 21.10 9.61 7.35
N TRP A 224 20.50 9.06 6.29
CA TRP A 224 21.24 8.27 5.31
C TRP A 224 21.77 9.20 4.22
N VAL A 225 23.09 9.39 4.19
CA VAL A 225 23.80 10.16 3.16
C VAL A 225 24.78 9.21 2.48
N ASP A 226 24.66 9.04 1.16
CA ASP A 226 25.49 8.15 0.35
C ASP A 226 25.60 6.71 0.88
N GLY A 227 24.47 6.16 1.35
CA GLY A 227 24.41 4.79 1.88
C GLY A 227 25.04 4.59 3.26
N LYS A 228 25.29 5.68 4.02
CA LYS A 228 25.77 5.62 5.41
C LYS A 228 24.88 6.45 6.34
N VAL A 229 24.69 5.97 7.56
CA VAL A 229 24.02 6.74 8.62
C VAL A 229 24.98 7.74 9.22
N VAL A 230 24.64 9.03 9.16
CA VAL A 230 25.38 10.13 9.80
C VAL A 230 24.49 10.82 10.82
N ASN A 231 25.07 11.24 11.95
CA ASN A 231 24.38 12.12 12.90
C ASN A 231 24.53 13.55 12.40
N ILE A 232 23.42 14.20 12.08
CA ILE A 232 23.38 15.62 11.75
C ILE A 232 22.46 16.35 12.72
N VAL A 233 22.67 17.65 12.88
CA VAL A 233 21.70 18.52 13.53
C VAL A 233 20.78 19.07 12.45
N THR A 234 19.47 18.91 12.62
CA THR A 234 18.47 19.50 11.72
C THR A 234 17.45 20.31 12.50
N GLY A 235 16.97 21.39 11.90
CA GLY A 235 15.90 22.21 12.44
C GLY A 235 14.54 21.58 12.20
N TRP A 236 13.70 21.60 13.23
CA TRP A 236 12.32 21.14 13.20
C TRP A 236 11.39 22.30 13.46
N ARG A 237 10.21 22.29 12.84
CA ARG A 237 9.19 23.31 13.07
C ARG A 237 8.74 23.27 14.53
N VAL A 238 8.56 24.44 15.13
CA VAL A 238 7.98 24.63 16.46
C VAL A 238 6.62 25.28 16.30
N TYR A 239 5.60 24.66 16.89
CA TYR A 239 4.22 25.09 16.83
C TYR A 239 3.74 25.60 18.19
N SER A 240 2.79 26.54 18.17
CA SER A 240 2.23 27.09 19.41
C SER A 240 1.35 26.07 20.13
N SER A 241 0.73 25.17 19.37
CA SER A 241 -0.08 24.07 19.89
C SER A 241 -0.02 22.83 18.98
N ILE A 242 -0.59 21.71 19.43
CA ILE A 242 -0.69 20.49 18.63
C ILE A 242 -1.66 20.65 17.45
N GLU A 243 -2.67 21.51 17.59
CA GLU A 243 -3.63 21.85 16.54
C GLU A 243 -2.94 22.57 15.37
N ASP A 244 -2.01 23.48 15.67
CA ASP A 244 -1.17 24.14 14.65
C ASP A 244 -0.32 23.10 13.89
N SER A 245 0.18 22.08 14.58
CA SER A 245 0.93 20.98 13.94
C SER A 245 0.06 20.13 13.03
N ILE A 246 -1.18 19.85 13.43
CA ILE A 246 -2.17 19.10 12.63
C ILE A 246 -2.57 19.89 11.38
N GLU A 247 -2.88 21.18 11.52
CA GLU A 247 -3.20 22.06 10.39
C GLU A 247 -2.01 22.15 9.41
N ASP A 248 -0.79 22.36 9.93
CA ASP A 248 0.41 22.44 9.10
C ASP A 248 0.72 21.10 8.41
N HIS A 249 0.42 19.94 9.02
CA HIS A 249 0.56 18.64 8.37
C HIS A 249 -0.35 18.50 7.14
N GLY A 250 -1.64 18.82 7.29
CA GLY A 250 -2.57 18.80 6.16
C GLY A 250 -2.13 19.76 5.06
N LYS A 251 -1.73 20.98 5.43
CA LYS A 251 -1.20 21.99 4.49
C LYS A 251 0.10 21.54 3.82
N PHE A 252 1.01 20.90 4.55
CA PHE A 252 2.31 20.41 4.09
C PHE A 252 2.14 19.38 2.97
N LEU A 253 1.14 18.50 3.10
CA LEU A 253 0.78 17.54 2.06
C LEU A 253 0.08 18.25 0.89
N TYR A 254 -0.92 19.09 1.18
CA TYR A 254 -1.74 19.76 0.18
C TYR A 254 -0.98 20.75 -0.70
N SER A 255 -0.06 21.53 -0.12
CA SER A 255 0.60 22.63 -0.82
C SER A 255 1.73 22.17 -1.75
N ARG A 256 2.11 20.89 -1.74
CA ARG A 256 3.26 20.39 -2.50
C ARG A 256 2.80 19.54 -3.69
N PRO A 257 3.08 19.97 -4.94
CA PRO A 257 2.49 19.37 -6.14
C PRO A 257 2.76 17.87 -6.33
N TRP A 258 3.87 17.34 -5.79
CA TRP A 258 4.20 15.93 -5.95
C TRP A 258 3.29 14.98 -5.16
N TYR A 259 2.67 15.42 -4.06
CA TYR A 259 1.66 14.61 -3.37
C TYR A 259 0.39 14.49 -4.19
N ALA A 260 -0.08 15.60 -4.79
CA ALA A 260 -1.20 15.56 -5.73
C ALA A 260 -0.87 14.66 -6.94
N LYS A 261 0.32 14.81 -7.54
CA LYS A 261 0.76 13.97 -8.66
C LYS A 261 0.83 12.48 -8.30
N ALA A 262 1.10 12.15 -7.04
CA ALA A 262 1.14 10.78 -6.55
C ALA A 262 -0.25 10.19 -6.26
N GLY A 263 -1.34 10.94 -6.43
CA GLY A 263 -2.69 10.45 -6.19
C GLY A 263 -3.13 10.51 -4.72
N VAL A 264 -2.51 11.37 -3.89
CA VAL A 264 -2.84 11.44 -2.45
C VAL A 264 -4.28 11.90 -2.21
N PHE A 265 -4.79 12.81 -3.05
CA PHE A 265 -6.10 13.43 -2.86
C PHE A 265 -7.22 12.72 -3.65
N GLU A 266 -6.83 11.81 -4.54
CA GLU A 266 -7.71 10.95 -5.35
C GLU A 266 -7.92 9.57 -4.72
N ALA A 267 -7.14 9.22 -3.70
CA ALA A 267 -7.25 7.98 -2.96
C ALA A 267 -8.65 7.77 -2.37
N GLN A 268 -9.21 6.56 -2.53
CA GLN A 268 -10.58 6.24 -2.09
C GLN A 268 -10.64 5.71 -0.66
N ASN A 269 -9.49 5.41 -0.05
CA ASN A 269 -9.38 4.90 1.30
C ASN A 269 -8.00 5.21 1.89
N TYR A 270 -7.86 5.01 3.21
CA TYR A 270 -6.62 5.28 3.93
C TYR A 270 -5.41 4.48 3.42
N LYS A 271 -5.61 3.25 2.91
CA LYS A 271 -4.53 2.39 2.42
C LYS A 271 -3.91 2.96 1.15
N GLU A 272 -4.77 3.35 0.21
CA GLU A 272 -4.34 4.04 -1.01
C GLU A 272 -3.67 5.37 -0.66
N GLN A 273 -4.26 6.15 0.24
CA GLN A 273 -3.74 7.48 0.56
C GLN A 273 -2.35 7.41 1.19
N ILE A 274 -2.13 6.53 2.18
CA ILE A 274 -0.82 6.42 2.80
C ILE A 274 0.23 5.82 1.86
N GLN A 275 -0.17 4.92 0.96
CA GLN A 275 0.72 4.41 -0.07
C GLN A 275 1.15 5.52 -1.03
N SER A 276 0.22 6.39 -1.46
CA SER A 276 0.52 7.56 -2.28
C SER A 276 1.42 8.57 -1.56
N ILE A 277 1.19 8.82 -0.27
CA ILE A 277 2.05 9.68 0.57
C ILE A 277 3.47 9.11 0.65
N HIS A 278 3.60 7.80 0.84
CA HIS A 278 4.89 7.12 0.88
C HIS A 278 5.61 7.18 -0.48
N ASN A 279 4.92 6.84 -1.57
CA ASN A 279 5.46 6.90 -2.93
C ASN A 279 5.94 8.32 -3.32
N ALA A 280 5.31 9.34 -2.75
CA ALA A 280 5.67 10.75 -2.93
C ALA A 280 6.90 11.18 -2.10
N GLY A 281 7.46 10.30 -1.28
CA GLY A 281 8.71 10.52 -0.55
C GLY A 281 8.56 11.11 0.85
N TYR A 282 7.42 10.91 1.52
CA TYR A 282 7.22 11.38 2.90
C TYR A 282 8.22 10.75 3.89
N ALA A 283 8.49 9.45 3.73
CA ALA A 283 9.43 8.68 4.55
C ALA A 283 10.32 7.82 3.65
N THR A 284 11.53 7.54 4.13
CA THR A 284 12.50 6.65 3.45
C THR A 284 12.40 5.20 3.90
N ASP A 285 11.68 4.93 4.99
CA ASP A 285 11.44 3.57 5.48
C ASP A 285 10.53 2.82 4.50
N PRO A 286 10.99 1.73 3.86
CA PRO A 286 10.18 1.00 2.89
C PRO A 286 8.89 0.41 3.48
N ASN A 287 8.82 0.23 4.80
CA ASN A 287 7.66 -0.30 5.51
C ASN A 287 6.76 0.80 6.09
N TYR A 288 7.01 2.08 5.79
CA TYR A 288 6.30 3.20 6.38
C TYR A 288 4.77 3.10 6.18
N ALA A 289 4.34 2.85 4.94
CA ALA A 289 2.91 2.72 4.64
C ALA A 289 2.26 1.53 5.36
N SER A 290 2.98 0.41 5.55
CA SER A 290 2.45 -0.74 6.30
C SER A 290 2.29 -0.39 7.78
N LYS A 291 3.30 0.23 8.40
CA LYS A 291 3.28 0.62 9.82
C LYS A 291 2.12 1.55 10.14
N VAL A 292 1.86 2.52 9.27
CA VAL A 292 0.72 3.44 9.46
C VAL A 292 -0.60 2.69 9.29
N CYS A 293 -0.74 1.83 8.26
CA CYS A 293 -1.93 0.98 8.11
C CYS A 293 -2.15 0.07 9.34
N GLU A 294 -1.10 -0.54 9.87
CA GLU A 294 -1.16 -1.40 11.06
C GLU A 294 -1.68 -0.62 12.28
N ILE A 295 -1.25 0.63 12.46
CA ILE A 295 -1.76 1.50 13.53
C ILE A 295 -3.25 1.81 13.31
N ILE A 296 -3.65 2.11 12.07
CA ILE A 296 -5.06 2.37 11.73
C ILE A 296 -5.93 1.17 12.06
N GLU A 297 -5.50 -0.03 11.68
CA GLU A 297 -6.25 -1.26 11.90
C GLU A 297 -6.24 -1.68 13.37
N LYS A 298 -5.08 -1.62 14.04
CA LYS A 298 -4.93 -2.02 15.45
C LYS A 298 -5.80 -1.21 16.40
N TYR A 299 -6.02 0.07 16.11
CA TYR A 299 -6.77 0.98 16.97
C TYR A 299 -8.10 1.41 16.37
N ASP A 300 -8.58 0.70 15.34
CA ASP A 300 -9.86 0.98 14.66
C ASP A 300 -10.01 2.44 14.19
N LEU A 301 -8.91 3.08 13.79
CA LEU A 301 -8.92 4.51 13.45
C LEU A 301 -9.68 4.80 12.15
N TRP A 302 -9.91 3.79 11.32
CA TRP A 302 -10.76 3.87 10.12
C TRP A 302 -12.18 4.35 10.45
N LYS A 303 -12.66 4.19 11.70
CA LYS A 303 -13.95 4.72 12.17
C LYS A 303 -14.01 6.25 12.08
N TYR A 304 -12.87 6.94 12.20
CA TYR A 304 -12.82 8.40 12.07
C TYR A 304 -13.01 8.90 10.63
N ASP A 305 -12.88 8.02 9.62
CA ASP A 305 -13.08 8.37 8.21
C ASP A 305 -14.56 8.31 7.78
N ILE A 306 -15.35 7.47 8.46
CA ILE A 306 -16.78 7.26 8.18
C ILE A 306 -17.69 8.15 9.02
N ASP A 307 -17.24 8.57 10.21
CA ASP A 307 -18.03 9.36 11.14
C ASP A 307 -18.03 10.86 10.79
N ASN A 308 -18.94 11.22 9.88
CA ASN A 308 -19.33 12.61 9.63
C ASN A 308 -20.13 13.25 10.79
N ASN A 309 -20.48 12.51 11.86
CA ASN A 309 -21.46 12.95 12.88
C ASN A 309 -21.13 12.59 14.36
N LEU A 310 -19.86 12.62 14.78
CA LEU A 310 -19.52 12.64 16.23
C LEU A 310 -18.66 13.86 16.51
N TYR A 311 -19.31 15.01 16.81
CA TYR A 311 -19.70 15.47 18.15
C TYR A 311 -20.95 16.36 18.04
#